data_AF-A0A7V6GW56-F1
#
_entry.id   AF-A0A7V6GW56-F1
#
_cell.length_a   1.000
_cell.length_b   1.000
_cell.length_c   1.000
_cell.angle_alpha   90.00
_cell.angle_beta   90.00
_cell.angle_gamma   90.00
#
_symmetry.space_group_name_H-M   'P 1'
#
loop_
_entity.id
_entity.type
_entity.pdbx_description
1 polymer ?
#
loop_
_entity_poly.entity_id
_entity_poly.type
_entity_poly.pdbx_seq_one_letter_code
_entity_poly.pdbx_strand_id
1 'polypeptide(L)'
;MSDEYISIPENVYFICGSGKTTAANELARRFGCYVYHTDENRAKHFRNANPLIHTALCRDVPDYWALDPNEALQWEYDIVREMTPMIIADLTELASQHKIVVCEGDIDVDLIAPLTTRIVYISNHGKGYDFFDRPEHRHMLDGIHNRTDLTEEEKVRRIQNAYKIVGGGNATDNLQEAKSRQKPREVTQLGVKEIIRNDNTTVWETADKIAQYFRFDIWYHGSPIELTELWTGSTITRWRELAEAFSHKPDWLSYDKVGGIIRHNGRTDGFLHVVDEPIIEGIDTYKHPNTTMDDGVEWLTKRPLKLRKICKTKNNREF
;
A
#
# COMPACT_ATOMS: atom_id res chain seq x y z
N MET A 1 16.37 -19.09 24.56
CA MET A 1 15.37 -18.02 24.77
C MET A 1 14.06 -18.59 24.24
N SER A 2 13.00 -18.48 25.03
CA SER A 2 11.71 -19.12 24.77
C SER A 2 11.21 -18.76 23.37
N ASP A 3 10.67 -19.75 22.66
CA ASP A 3 9.84 -19.60 21.47
C ASP A 3 8.60 -18.77 21.85
N GLU A 4 8.76 -17.47 22.06
CA GLU A 4 7.64 -16.54 21.99
C GLU A 4 7.11 -16.63 20.57
N TYR A 5 5.95 -17.26 20.44
CA TYR A 5 5.19 -17.31 19.21
C TYR A 5 5.07 -15.88 18.69
N ILE A 6 5.80 -15.58 17.62
CA ILE A 6 5.65 -14.32 16.89
C ILE A 6 4.20 -14.30 16.40
N SER A 7 3.41 -13.40 16.98
CA SER A 7 2.02 -13.17 16.62
C SER A 7 1.89 -11.78 16.02
N ILE A 8 1.22 -11.68 14.89
CA ILE A 8 0.95 -10.41 14.22
C ILE A 8 -0.44 -9.95 14.66
N PRO A 9 -0.59 -8.74 15.24
CA PRO A 9 -1.91 -8.20 15.58
C PRO A 9 -2.85 -8.11 14.37
N GLU A 10 -4.14 -8.33 14.58
CA GLU A 10 -5.12 -8.41 13.48
C GLU A 10 -5.33 -7.09 12.72
N ASN A 11 -5.00 -5.96 13.33
CA ASN A 11 -5.09 -4.62 12.74
C ASN A 11 -3.77 -4.14 12.12
N VAL A 12 -2.79 -5.03 11.93
CA VAL A 12 -1.53 -4.75 11.24
C VAL A 12 -1.57 -5.29 9.80
N TYR A 13 -1.18 -4.44 8.86
CA TYR A 13 -1.19 -4.71 7.42
C TYR A 13 0.17 -4.38 6.82
N PHE A 14 0.63 -5.15 5.84
CA PHE A 14 1.98 -5.03 5.26
C PHE A 14 1.92 -4.66 3.78
N ILE A 15 2.73 -3.67 3.39
CA ILE A 15 2.88 -3.24 1.99
C ILE A 15 4.37 -3.28 1.62
N CYS A 16 4.71 -4.14 0.66
CA CYS A 16 6.05 -4.33 0.13
C CYS A 16 6.11 -4.02 -1.38
N GLY A 17 7.31 -3.98 -1.94
CA GLY A 17 7.51 -3.81 -3.38
C GLY A 17 7.61 -2.34 -3.82
N SER A 18 7.26 -2.03 -5.06
CA SER A 18 7.55 -0.75 -5.69
C SER A 18 6.41 0.27 -5.55
N GLY A 19 6.71 1.47 -5.03
CA GLY A 19 5.70 2.52 -4.80
C GLY A 19 4.92 2.35 -3.49
N LYS A 20 5.44 1.51 -2.60
CA LYS A 20 4.93 1.19 -1.26
C LYS A 20 4.65 2.45 -0.40
N THR A 21 5.62 3.33 -0.23
CA THR A 21 5.48 4.59 0.54
C THR A 21 4.36 5.47 0.00
N THR A 22 4.30 5.68 -1.32
CA THR A 22 3.24 6.51 -1.94
C THR A 22 1.85 5.93 -1.71
N ALA A 23 1.70 4.62 -1.84
CA ALA A 23 0.42 3.95 -1.60
C ALA A 23 0.03 3.97 -0.11
N ALA A 24 0.97 3.72 0.80
CA ALA A 24 0.71 3.74 2.24
C ALA A 24 0.31 5.13 2.75
N ASN A 25 1.00 6.18 2.29
CA ASN A 25 0.66 7.56 2.64
C ASN A 25 -0.73 7.96 2.13
N GLU A 26 -1.11 7.45 0.95
CA GLU A 26 -2.44 7.68 0.41
C GLU A 26 -3.52 6.95 1.21
N LEU A 27 -3.26 5.73 1.68
CA LEU A 27 -4.15 5.02 2.59
C LEU A 27 -4.29 5.78 3.93
N ALA A 28 -3.19 6.31 4.47
CA ALA A 28 -3.20 7.10 5.71
C ALA A 28 -4.11 8.33 5.58
N ARG A 29 -3.94 9.08 4.47
CA ARG A 29 -4.73 10.28 4.19
C ARG A 29 -6.24 9.98 4.12
N ARG A 30 -6.63 8.83 3.56
CA ARG A 30 -8.05 8.48 3.32
C ARG A 30 -8.71 7.73 4.45
N PHE A 31 -7.98 6.82 5.11
CA PHE A 31 -8.54 5.91 6.11
C PHE A 31 -8.08 6.24 7.52
N GLY A 32 -7.22 7.25 7.70
CA GLY A 32 -6.69 7.64 9.00
C GLY A 32 -5.84 6.55 9.66
N CYS A 33 -5.26 5.64 8.88
CA CYS A 33 -4.38 4.61 9.41
C CYS A 33 -3.02 5.18 9.80
N TYR A 34 -2.39 4.58 10.81
CA TYR A 34 -1.00 4.88 11.15
C TYR A 34 -0.08 4.15 10.17
N VAL A 35 0.92 4.85 9.63
CA VAL A 35 1.93 4.23 8.74
C VAL A 35 3.24 4.12 9.50
N TYR A 36 3.74 2.90 9.61
CA TYR A 36 5.06 2.59 10.12
C TYR A 36 6.00 2.39 8.94
N HIS A 37 6.90 3.35 8.71
CA HIS A 37 7.94 3.26 7.69
C HIS A 37 9.15 2.50 8.26
N THR A 38 9.52 1.37 7.66
CA THR A 38 10.68 0.59 8.14
C THR A 38 11.97 1.39 8.03
N ASP A 39 12.13 2.18 6.97
CA ASP A 39 13.34 2.94 6.68
C ASP A 39 13.59 4.04 7.73
N GLU A 40 12.53 4.71 8.19
CA GLU A 40 12.62 5.73 9.25
C GLU A 40 13.02 5.14 10.60
N ASN A 41 12.64 3.88 10.85
CA ASN A 41 12.94 3.17 12.09
C ASN A 41 14.23 2.33 12.01
N ARG A 42 14.83 2.19 10.83
CA ARG A 42 16.02 1.37 10.60
C ARG A 42 17.16 1.77 11.53
N ALA A 43 17.47 3.07 11.62
CA ALA A 43 18.55 3.57 12.48
C ALA A 43 18.32 3.29 13.98
N LYS A 44 17.07 3.27 14.44
CA LYS A 44 16.72 2.88 15.82
C LYS A 44 17.07 1.40 16.05
N HIS A 45 16.73 0.53 15.12
CA HIS A 45 17.00 -0.91 15.22
C HIS A 45 18.49 -1.23 15.20
N PHE A 46 19.28 -0.56 14.35
CA PHE A 46 20.74 -0.67 14.38
C PHE A 46 21.33 -0.27 15.74
N ARG A 47 20.85 0.82 16.37
CA ARG A 47 21.35 1.25 17.69
C ARG A 47 20.99 0.28 18.81
N ASN A 48 19.85 -0.40 18.69
CA ASN A 48 19.35 -1.33 19.71
C ASN A 48 19.84 -2.78 19.49
N ALA A 49 20.58 -3.02 18.41
CA ALA A 49 21.07 -4.35 18.06
C ALA A 49 22.05 -4.88 19.11
N ASN A 50 21.77 -6.09 19.59
CA ASN A 50 22.68 -6.85 20.45
C ASN A 50 23.67 -7.67 19.60
N PRO A 51 25.00 -7.48 19.72
CA PRO A 51 25.99 -8.18 18.88
C PRO A 51 26.07 -9.69 19.10
N LEU A 52 25.52 -10.22 20.21
CA LEU A 52 25.42 -11.66 20.45
C LEU A 52 24.24 -12.31 19.72
N ILE A 53 23.30 -11.51 19.22
CA ILE A 53 22.04 -11.98 18.61
C ILE A 53 21.94 -11.50 17.16
N HIS A 54 22.30 -10.25 16.89
CA HIS A 54 22.13 -9.56 15.63
C HIS A 54 23.48 -9.31 14.97
N THR A 55 24.04 -10.36 14.40
CA THR A 55 25.38 -10.33 13.79
C THR A 55 25.42 -9.49 12.51
N ALA A 56 24.34 -9.49 11.72
CA ALA A 56 24.25 -8.70 10.50
C ALA A 56 24.05 -7.21 10.81
N LEU A 57 23.17 -6.87 11.77
CA LEU A 57 22.96 -5.48 12.20
C LEU A 57 24.20 -4.88 12.88
N CYS A 58 24.98 -5.69 13.61
CA CYS A 58 26.20 -5.25 14.26
C CYS A 58 27.47 -5.40 13.41
N ARG A 59 27.34 -5.86 12.15
CA ARG A 59 28.48 -5.99 11.24
C ARG A 59 29.01 -4.60 10.86
N ASP A 60 30.29 -4.35 11.13
CA ASP A 60 30.95 -3.14 10.68
C ASP A 60 31.25 -3.22 9.17
N VAL A 61 30.65 -2.33 8.40
CA VAL A 61 30.90 -2.16 6.96
C VAL A 61 31.12 -0.67 6.70
N PRO A 62 32.38 -0.22 6.71
CA PRO A 62 32.71 1.20 6.51
C PRO A 62 32.28 1.74 5.15
N ASP A 63 32.13 0.86 4.15
CA ASP A 63 31.78 1.27 2.80
C ASP A 63 30.98 0.18 2.06
N TYR A 64 29.64 0.31 2.12
CA TYR A 64 28.70 -0.66 1.56
C TYR A 64 28.91 -0.91 0.07
N TRP A 65 29.19 0.14 -0.71
CA TRP A 65 29.37 0.01 -2.16
C TRP A 65 30.67 -0.71 -2.54
N ALA A 66 31.59 -0.90 -1.59
CA ALA A 66 32.83 -1.64 -1.77
C ALA A 66 32.64 -3.16 -1.84
N LEU A 67 31.56 -3.64 -1.23
CA LEU A 67 31.27 -5.06 -1.14
C LEU A 67 31.08 -5.68 -2.53
N ASP A 68 31.33 -6.98 -2.61
CA ASP A 68 30.81 -7.75 -3.74
C ASP A 68 29.28 -7.61 -3.79
N PRO A 69 28.66 -7.37 -4.96
CA PRO A 69 27.22 -7.18 -5.04
C PRO A 69 26.39 -8.33 -4.46
N ASN A 70 26.83 -9.59 -4.59
CA ASN A 70 26.08 -10.72 -4.02
C ASN A 70 26.22 -10.76 -2.50
N GLU A 71 27.41 -10.43 -1.99
CA GLU A 71 27.65 -10.30 -0.55
C GLU A 71 26.79 -9.18 0.05
N ALA A 72 26.72 -8.01 -0.62
CA ALA A 72 25.89 -6.89 -0.19
C ALA A 72 24.39 -7.24 -0.19
N LEU A 73 23.92 -7.96 -1.21
CA LEU A 73 22.54 -8.45 -1.31
C LEU A 73 22.21 -9.46 -0.21
N GLN A 74 23.11 -10.40 0.06
CA GLN A 74 22.93 -11.36 1.16
C GLN A 74 22.94 -10.66 2.51
N TRP A 75 23.84 -9.69 2.71
CA TRP A 75 23.89 -8.93 3.96
C TRP A 75 22.61 -8.12 4.19
N GLU A 76 22.05 -7.51 3.14
CA GLU A 76 20.76 -6.82 3.24
C GLU A 76 19.62 -7.77 3.62
N TYR A 77 19.59 -8.98 3.03
CA TYR A 77 18.65 -10.03 3.42
C TYR A 77 18.78 -10.40 4.91
N ASP A 78 20.02 -10.58 5.39
CA ASP A 78 20.28 -10.92 6.79
C ASP A 78 19.91 -9.77 7.74
N ILE A 79 20.15 -8.51 7.35
CA ILE A 79 19.70 -7.32 8.09
C ILE A 79 18.18 -7.31 8.23
N VAL A 80 17.44 -7.50 7.12
CA VAL A 80 15.98 -7.50 7.13
C VAL A 80 15.45 -8.63 8.00
N ARG A 81 16.06 -9.82 7.93
CA ARG A 81 15.71 -10.97 8.77
C ARG A 81 15.92 -10.69 10.26
N GLU A 82 17.06 -10.12 10.64
CA GLU A 82 17.35 -9.76 12.05
C GLU A 82 16.48 -8.60 12.55
N MET A 83 16.11 -7.66 11.67
CA MET A 83 15.29 -6.50 12.03
C MET A 83 13.80 -6.85 12.15
N THR A 84 13.32 -7.86 11.44
CA THR A 84 11.88 -8.18 11.39
C THR A 84 11.27 -8.45 12.77
N PRO A 85 11.88 -9.23 13.69
CA PRO A 85 11.36 -9.38 15.05
C PRO A 85 11.27 -8.06 15.83
N MET A 86 12.23 -7.15 15.62
CA MET A 86 12.21 -5.82 16.26
C MET A 86 11.09 -4.94 15.68
N ILE A 87 10.86 -5.02 14.37
CA ILE A 87 9.72 -4.37 13.71
C ILE A 87 8.40 -4.92 14.25
N ILE A 88 8.26 -6.25 14.41
CA ILE A 88 7.03 -6.85 14.93
C ILE A 88 6.75 -6.39 16.37
N ALA A 89 7.79 -6.23 17.20
CA ALA A 89 7.62 -5.66 18.54
C ALA A 89 7.07 -4.22 18.49
N ASP A 90 7.64 -3.36 17.63
CA ASP A 90 7.15 -1.99 17.43
C ASP A 90 5.68 -1.98 16.93
N LEU A 91 5.36 -2.84 15.96
CA LEU A 91 4.00 -2.95 15.41
C LEU A 91 2.99 -3.45 16.45
N THR A 92 3.42 -4.30 17.38
CA THR A 92 2.58 -4.80 18.48
C THR A 92 2.20 -3.68 19.43
N GLU A 93 3.14 -2.80 19.76
CA GLU A 93 2.85 -1.60 20.56
C GLU A 93 1.89 -0.65 19.83
N LEU A 94 2.18 -0.33 18.57
CA LEU A 94 1.36 0.58 17.75
C LEU A 94 -0.05 0.05 17.52
N ALA A 95 -0.21 -1.27 17.37
CA ALA A 95 -1.50 -1.93 17.23
C ALA A 95 -2.43 -1.71 18.42
N SER A 96 -1.88 -1.46 19.61
CA SER A 96 -2.68 -1.13 20.81
C SER A 96 -3.19 0.31 20.82
N GLN A 97 -2.58 1.19 20.02
CA GLN A 97 -2.82 2.64 20.02
C GLN A 97 -3.64 3.09 18.81
N HIS A 98 -3.63 2.32 17.72
CA HIS A 98 -4.23 2.69 16.45
C HIS A 98 -5.20 1.64 15.94
N LYS A 99 -6.33 2.09 15.38
CA LYS A 99 -7.34 1.20 14.79
C LYS A 99 -6.79 0.38 13.61
N ILE A 100 -5.89 0.97 12.83
CA ILE A 100 -5.26 0.36 11.66
C ILE A 100 -3.80 0.80 11.64
N VAL A 101 -2.88 -0.16 11.54
CA VAL A 101 -1.44 0.06 11.38
C VAL A 101 -0.99 -0.55 10.05
N VAL A 102 -0.38 0.26 9.19
CA VAL A 102 0.20 -0.17 7.93
C VAL A 102 1.72 -0.14 8.07
N CYS A 103 2.35 -1.31 8.08
CA CYS A 103 3.80 -1.45 7.96
C CYS A 103 4.18 -1.37 6.48
N GLU A 104 4.95 -0.35 6.14
CA GLU A 104 5.42 -0.08 4.78
C GLU A 104 6.94 -0.17 4.76
N GLY A 105 7.47 -1.05 3.91
CA GLY A 105 8.91 -1.22 3.86
C GLY A 105 9.41 -2.62 3.54
N ASP A 106 10.71 -2.79 3.73
CA ASP A 106 11.39 -4.06 3.58
C ASP A 106 11.27 -4.85 4.89
N ILE A 107 10.77 -6.07 4.78
CA ILE A 107 10.48 -6.97 5.89
C ILE A 107 10.70 -8.42 5.43
N ASP A 108 11.04 -9.31 6.34
CA ASP A 108 11.21 -10.73 6.01
C ASP A 108 9.85 -11.37 5.73
N VAL A 109 9.49 -11.40 4.45
CA VAL A 109 8.22 -11.94 3.98
C VAL A 109 8.10 -13.44 4.24
N ASP A 110 9.22 -14.19 4.23
CA ASP A 110 9.21 -15.62 4.55
C ASP A 110 8.76 -15.85 6.00
N LEU A 111 9.14 -14.94 6.90
CA LEU A 111 8.75 -15.00 8.32
C LEU A 111 7.28 -14.62 8.53
N ILE A 112 6.78 -13.58 7.86
CA ILE A 112 5.45 -13.03 8.13
C ILE A 112 4.31 -13.65 7.31
N ALA A 113 4.58 -14.12 6.08
CA ALA A 113 3.53 -14.65 5.19
C ALA A 113 2.81 -15.88 5.76
N PRO A 114 3.46 -16.80 6.50
CA PRO A 114 2.77 -17.89 7.19
C PRO A 114 1.85 -17.43 8.34
N LEU A 115 2.06 -16.21 8.85
CA LEU A 115 1.40 -15.69 10.05
C LEU A 115 0.21 -14.77 9.74
N THR A 116 0.14 -14.21 8.53
CA THR A 116 -0.92 -13.28 8.14
C THR A 116 -1.19 -13.30 6.65
N THR A 117 -2.46 -13.09 6.27
CA THR A 117 -2.86 -12.83 4.87
C THR A 117 -2.94 -11.35 4.55
N ARG A 118 -2.68 -10.46 5.52
CA ARG A 118 -2.79 -9.00 5.38
C ARG A 118 -1.52 -8.39 4.79
N ILE A 119 -1.02 -8.98 3.71
CA ILE A 119 0.20 -8.54 3.02
C ILE A 119 -0.06 -8.34 1.54
N VAL A 120 0.44 -7.23 1.01
CA VAL A 120 0.45 -6.91 -0.42
C VAL A 120 1.86 -6.67 -0.91
N TYR A 121 2.16 -7.20 -2.09
CA TYR A 121 3.34 -6.86 -2.86
C TYR A 121 2.95 -6.02 -4.08
N ILE A 122 3.54 -4.84 -4.24
CA ILE A 122 3.30 -3.96 -5.39
C ILE A 122 4.35 -4.22 -6.48
N SER A 123 3.91 -4.74 -7.62
CA SER A 123 4.75 -4.96 -8.80
C SER A 123 4.65 -3.77 -9.77
N ASN A 124 5.80 -3.23 -10.21
CA ASN A 124 5.85 -2.16 -11.21
C ASN A 124 6.10 -2.73 -12.61
N HIS A 125 5.12 -2.63 -13.50
CA HIS A 125 5.17 -3.03 -14.91
C HIS A 125 5.22 -1.82 -15.86
N GLY A 126 5.60 -0.64 -15.36
CA GLY A 126 5.82 0.58 -16.15
C GLY A 126 7.11 0.53 -16.99
N LYS A 127 7.33 1.57 -17.80
CA LYS A 127 8.57 1.74 -18.57
C LYS A 127 9.76 2.07 -17.63
N GLY A 128 10.96 1.97 -18.21
CA GLY A 128 12.27 2.01 -17.52
C GLY A 128 12.31 2.86 -16.25
N TYR A 129 12.66 2.21 -15.16
CA TYR A 129 12.80 2.80 -13.83
C TYR A 129 14.27 2.79 -13.44
N ASP A 130 14.89 3.97 -13.28
CA ASP A 130 16.18 4.10 -12.62
C ASP A 130 15.93 4.47 -11.14
N PHE A 131 16.48 3.66 -10.24
CA PHE A 131 16.42 3.90 -8.81
C PHE A 131 17.11 5.21 -8.40
N PHE A 132 18.23 5.56 -9.05
CA PHE A 132 19.06 6.71 -8.70
C PHE A 132 18.65 8.02 -9.39
N ASP A 133 17.71 7.97 -10.33
CA ASP A 133 17.11 9.18 -10.92
C ASP A 133 16.13 9.88 -9.98
N ARG A 134 15.73 9.19 -8.89
CA ARG A 134 14.91 9.77 -7.85
C ARG A 134 15.69 10.82 -7.05
N PRO A 135 15.14 12.04 -6.86
CA PRO A 135 15.80 13.08 -6.06
C PRO A 135 16.22 12.59 -4.67
N GLU A 136 15.37 11.79 -4.04
CA GLU A 136 15.62 11.23 -2.71
C GLU A 136 16.74 10.18 -2.67
N HIS A 137 17.13 9.57 -3.80
CA HIS A 137 18.19 8.56 -3.85
C HIS A 137 19.46 9.06 -4.54
N ARG A 138 19.38 10.17 -5.28
CA ARG A 138 20.51 10.74 -6.03
C ARG A 138 21.74 11.00 -5.15
N HIS A 139 21.49 11.40 -3.90
CA HIS A 139 22.52 11.64 -2.91
C HIS A 139 23.46 10.42 -2.67
N MET A 140 22.99 9.20 -2.94
CA MET A 140 23.82 7.99 -2.83
C MET A 140 24.92 7.95 -3.90
N LEU A 141 24.60 8.28 -5.16
CA LEU A 141 25.59 8.38 -6.23
C LEU A 141 26.48 9.62 -6.08
N ASP A 142 25.87 10.76 -5.74
CA ASP A 142 26.62 11.99 -5.48
C ASP A 142 27.63 11.79 -4.34
N GLY A 143 27.24 11.02 -3.32
CA GLY A 143 28.11 10.60 -2.24
C GLY A 143 29.35 9.84 -2.71
N ILE A 144 29.23 8.99 -3.74
CA ILE A 144 30.36 8.27 -4.34
C ILE A 144 31.20 9.22 -5.20
N HIS A 145 30.56 10.02 -6.05
CA HIS A 145 31.23 10.96 -6.95
C HIS A 145 32.09 11.99 -6.19
N ASN A 146 31.59 12.45 -5.05
CA ASN A 146 32.24 13.48 -4.23
C ASN A 146 33.36 12.95 -3.31
N ARG A 147 33.62 11.63 -3.27
CA ARG A 147 34.75 11.06 -2.50
C ARG A 147 36.08 11.56 -3.05
N THR A 148 36.94 12.08 -2.17
CA THR A 148 38.28 12.57 -2.52
C THR A 148 39.38 11.55 -2.24
N ASP A 149 39.05 10.49 -1.49
CA ASP A 149 39.94 9.39 -1.12
C ASP A 149 39.91 8.22 -2.12
N LEU A 150 39.07 8.29 -3.16
CA LEU A 150 38.96 7.27 -4.22
C LEU A 150 39.49 7.79 -5.54
N THR A 151 40.13 6.91 -6.32
CA THR A 151 40.42 7.18 -7.75
C THR A 151 39.13 7.19 -8.58
N GLU A 152 39.20 7.76 -9.79
CA GLU A 152 38.04 7.76 -10.70
C GLU A 152 37.66 6.34 -11.13
N GLU A 153 38.64 5.45 -11.32
CA GLU A 153 38.41 4.03 -11.60
C GLU A 153 37.65 3.34 -10.47
N GLU A 154 37.99 3.66 -9.22
CA GLU A 154 37.29 3.12 -8.06
C GLU A 154 35.88 3.65 -7.94
N LYS A 155 35.66 4.95 -8.17
CA LYS A 155 34.30 5.54 -8.21
C LYS A 155 33.43 4.86 -9.25
N VAL A 156 33.92 4.66 -10.47
CA VAL A 156 33.20 3.95 -11.54
C VAL A 156 32.84 2.54 -11.08
N ARG A 157 33.76 1.80 -10.46
CA ARG A 157 33.48 0.46 -9.93
C ARG A 157 32.42 0.49 -8.83
N ARG A 158 32.44 1.47 -7.92
CA ARG A 158 31.44 1.60 -6.85
C ARG A 158 30.05 1.92 -7.39
N ILE A 159 29.96 2.77 -8.40
CA ILE A 159 28.71 3.09 -9.09
C ILE A 159 28.17 1.82 -9.78
N GLN A 160 29.02 1.06 -10.47
CA GLN A 160 28.63 -0.21 -11.07
C GLN A 160 28.11 -1.21 -10.02
N ASN A 161 28.75 -1.29 -8.85
CA ASN A 161 28.27 -2.12 -7.74
C ASN A 161 26.92 -1.62 -7.22
N ALA A 162 26.74 -0.31 -7.04
CA ALA A 162 25.48 0.29 -6.58
C ALA A 162 24.32 -0.08 -7.51
N TYR A 163 24.51 0.01 -8.83
CA TYR A 163 23.52 -0.43 -9.82
C TYR A 163 23.24 -1.94 -9.77
N LYS A 164 24.26 -2.78 -9.54
CA LYS A 164 24.08 -4.24 -9.40
C LYS A 164 23.29 -4.60 -8.14
N ILE A 165 23.59 -3.93 -7.03
CA ILE A 165 22.95 -4.14 -5.73
C ILE A 165 21.49 -3.69 -5.77
N VAL A 166 21.22 -2.47 -6.21
CA VAL A 166 19.85 -1.92 -6.14
C VAL A 166 18.97 -2.36 -7.32
N GLY A 167 19.57 -2.65 -8.47
CA GLY A 167 18.86 -3.01 -9.70
C GLY A 167 18.60 -4.51 -9.90
N GLY A 168 19.04 -5.38 -8.98
CA GLY A 168 18.88 -6.83 -9.14
C GLY A 168 19.65 -7.39 -10.35
N GLY A 169 20.95 -7.08 -10.43
CA GLY A 169 21.89 -7.69 -11.38
C GLY A 169 21.69 -7.31 -12.86
N ASN A 170 22.67 -6.55 -13.36
CA ASN A 170 23.00 -6.16 -14.74
C ASN A 170 22.34 -4.89 -15.29
N ALA A 171 23.03 -3.76 -15.05
CA ALA A 171 23.03 -2.60 -15.93
C ALA A 171 23.78 -2.94 -17.23
N THR A 172 23.17 -3.73 -18.10
CA THR A 172 23.41 -3.80 -19.56
C THR A 172 22.22 -4.50 -20.20
N ASP A 173 21.53 -3.79 -21.10
CA ASP A 173 20.67 -4.25 -22.20
C ASP A 173 19.52 -5.24 -21.94
N ASN A 174 18.31 -4.82 -22.33
CA ASN A 174 17.14 -5.62 -22.76
C ASN A 174 16.58 -6.72 -21.82
N LEU A 175 17.22 -7.02 -20.69
CA LEU A 175 16.79 -8.01 -19.70
C LEU A 175 15.92 -7.42 -18.58
N GLN A 176 15.89 -6.09 -18.45
CA GLN A 176 15.06 -5.39 -17.47
C GLN A 176 13.56 -5.50 -17.80
N GLU A 177 13.18 -5.51 -19.09
CA GLU A 177 11.79 -5.75 -19.53
C GLU A 177 11.31 -7.19 -19.27
N ALA A 178 12.22 -8.16 -19.25
CA ALA A 178 11.90 -9.58 -19.01
C ALA A 178 11.85 -9.91 -17.51
N LYS A 179 12.76 -9.35 -16.70
CA LYS A 179 12.76 -9.52 -15.23
C LYS A 179 11.67 -8.70 -14.53
N SER A 180 11.34 -7.49 -15.00
CA SER A 180 10.27 -6.67 -14.40
C SER A 180 8.87 -7.26 -14.55
N ARG A 181 8.71 -8.27 -15.42
CA ARG A 181 7.45 -9.02 -15.64
C ARG A 181 7.44 -10.39 -14.96
N GLN A 182 8.56 -10.85 -14.38
CA GLN A 182 8.55 -12.07 -13.59
C GLN A 182 7.90 -11.76 -12.24
N LYS A 183 6.93 -12.60 -11.88
CA LYS A 183 6.25 -12.45 -10.60
C LYS A 183 7.25 -12.63 -9.46
N PRO A 184 7.22 -11.76 -8.43
CA PRO A 184 8.05 -11.90 -7.25
C PRO A 184 7.90 -13.29 -6.61
N ARG A 185 8.95 -13.77 -5.94
CA ARG A 185 8.90 -15.06 -5.22
C ARG A 185 7.84 -15.03 -4.12
N GLU A 186 7.64 -13.87 -3.50
CA GLU A 186 6.64 -13.62 -2.46
C GLU A 186 5.24 -13.93 -2.98
N VAL A 187 4.96 -13.57 -4.23
CA VAL A 187 3.68 -13.83 -4.88
C VAL A 187 3.57 -15.31 -5.30
N THR A 188 4.61 -15.85 -5.91
CA THR A 188 4.55 -17.18 -6.53
C THR A 188 4.71 -18.35 -5.55
N GLN A 189 5.52 -18.17 -4.51
CA GLN A 189 5.85 -19.22 -3.54
C GLN A 189 5.09 -19.05 -2.23
N LEU A 190 4.87 -17.81 -1.78
CA LEU A 190 4.24 -17.53 -0.48
C LEU A 190 2.77 -17.12 -0.59
N GLY A 191 2.25 -16.97 -1.82
CA GLY A 191 0.84 -16.63 -2.06
C GLY A 191 0.46 -15.20 -1.66
N VAL A 192 1.45 -14.30 -1.51
CA VAL A 192 1.21 -12.89 -1.21
C VAL A 192 0.39 -12.24 -2.32
N LYS A 193 -0.56 -11.37 -1.94
CA LYS A 193 -1.38 -10.67 -2.91
C LYS A 193 -0.54 -9.69 -3.73
N GLU A 194 -0.53 -9.92 -5.03
CA GLU A 194 0.07 -8.99 -5.98
C GLU A 194 -0.90 -7.85 -6.35
N ILE A 195 -0.39 -6.62 -6.34
CA ILE A 195 -1.03 -5.45 -6.91
C ILE A 195 -0.11 -4.89 -7.99
N ILE A 196 -0.57 -4.95 -9.25
CA ILE A 196 0.21 -4.47 -10.40
C ILE A 196 -0.11 -3.00 -10.65
N ARG A 197 0.94 -2.20 -10.78
CA ARG A 197 0.90 -0.82 -11.29
C ARG A 197 1.76 -0.68 -12.54
N ASN A 198 1.43 0.29 -13.39
CA ASN A 198 2.19 0.68 -14.58
C ASN A 198 2.11 2.19 -14.77
N ASP A 199 2.67 2.72 -15.86
CA ASP A 199 2.72 4.16 -16.16
C ASP A 199 1.35 4.84 -16.24
N ASN A 200 0.29 4.07 -16.51
CA ASN A 200 -1.09 4.58 -16.58
C ASN A 200 -1.87 4.36 -15.28
N THR A 201 -1.28 3.70 -14.29
CA THR A 201 -1.92 3.43 -13.01
C THR A 201 -1.69 4.60 -12.07
N THR A 202 -2.78 5.22 -11.64
CA THR A 202 -2.73 6.30 -10.65
C THR A 202 -2.43 5.77 -9.25
N VAL A 203 -1.96 6.67 -8.37
CA VAL A 203 -1.78 6.36 -6.94
C VAL A 203 -3.12 5.93 -6.32
N TRP A 204 -4.22 6.60 -6.68
CA TRP A 204 -5.55 6.31 -6.16
C TRP A 204 -6.03 4.92 -6.52
N GLU A 205 -5.84 4.48 -7.77
CA GLU A 205 -6.20 3.12 -8.20
C GLU A 205 -5.40 2.05 -7.47
N THR A 206 -4.13 2.33 -7.19
CA THR A 206 -3.28 1.41 -6.41
C THR A 206 -3.79 1.33 -4.97
N ALA A 207 -4.04 2.46 -4.33
CA ALA A 207 -4.58 2.52 -2.97
C ALA A 207 -5.98 1.90 -2.87
N ASP A 208 -6.86 2.11 -3.87
CA ASP A 208 -8.20 1.53 -3.92
C ASP A 208 -8.14 -0.01 -3.96
N LYS A 209 -7.24 -0.58 -4.78
CA LYS A 209 -7.06 -2.05 -4.85
C LYS A 209 -6.51 -2.62 -3.53
N ILE A 210 -5.60 -1.90 -2.86
CA ILE A 210 -5.05 -2.31 -1.56
C ILE A 210 -6.13 -2.25 -0.48
N ALA A 211 -6.83 -1.12 -0.36
CA ALA A 211 -7.92 -0.94 0.59
C ALA A 211 -9.01 -2.01 0.42
N GLN A 212 -9.38 -2.32 -0.84
CA GLN A 212 -10.33 -3.38 -1.13
C GLN A 212 -9.83 -4.76 -0.67
N TYR A 213 -8.56 -5.09 -0.92
CA TYR A 213 -7.98 -6.36 -0.49
C TYR A 213 -7.93 -6.49 1.04
N PHE A 214 -7.49 -5.43 1.72
CA PHE A 214 -7.45 -5.35 3.18
C PHE A 214 -8.83 -5.15 3.84
N ARG A 215 -9.88 -4.98 3.03
CA ARG A 215 -11.25 -4.74 3.46
C ARG A 215 -11.38 -3.51 4.37
N PHE A 216 -10.68 -2.43 4.02
CA PHE A 216 -10.91 -1.14 4.63
C PHE A 216 -12.32 -0.66 4.27
N ASP A 217 -12.93 0.11 5.17
CA ASP A 217 -14.26 0.67 4.97
C ASP A 217 -14.22 1.77 3.91
N ILE A 218 -14.55 1.40 2.66
CA ILE A 218 -14.68 2.34 1.55
C ILE A 218 -16.13 2.81 1.47
N TRP A 219 -16.33 4.12 1.49
CA TRP A 219 -17.66 4.73 1.41
C TRP A 219 -17.89 5.34 0.03
N TYR A 220 -19.00 4.97 -0.59
CA TYR A 220 -19.38 5.37 -1.93
C TYR A 220 -20.62 6.27 -1.91
N HIS A 221 -20.70 7.13 -2.93
CA HIS A 221 -21.87 7.95 -3.20
C HIS A 221 -22.16 7.97 -4.71
N GLY A 222 -23.42 7.73 -5.06
CA GLY A 222 -23.91 7.88 -6.42
C GLY A 222 -24.71 9.15 -6.58
N SER A 223 -24.39 9.93 -7.62
CA SER A 223 -25.13 11.15 -7.96
C SER A 223 -25.35 11.27 -9.47
N PRO A 224 -26.49 11.83 -9.93
CA PRO A 224 -26.71 12.16 -11.34
C PRO A 224 -25.83 13.32 -11.83
N ILE A 225 -25.14 14.02 -10.92
CA ILE A 225 -24.20 15.11 -11.22
C ILE A 225 -22.84 14.83 -10.58
N GLU A 226 -21.78 15.37 -11.18
CA GLU A 226 -20.43 15.29 -10.62
C GLU A 226 -20.32 16.21 -9.38
N LEU A 227 -19.80 15.66 -8.29
CA LEU A 227 -19.66 16.33 -6.99
C LEU A 227 -18.23 16.21 -6.48
N THR A 228 -17.76 17.27 -5.81
CA THR A 228 -16.50 17.28 -5.05
C THR A 228 -16.73 17.31 -3.54
N GLU A 229 -17.97 17.53 -3.10
CA GLU A 229 -18.37 17.56 -1.69
C GLU A 229 -19.81 17.07 -1.54
N LEU A 230 -20.09 16.33 -0.46
CA LEU A 230 -21.43 16.01 0.02
C LEU A 230 -21.83 16.96 1.14
N TRP A 231 -23.09 17.34 1.17
CA TRP A 231 -23.66 18.04 2.31
C TRP A 231 -24.08 17.09 3.43
N THR A 232 -24.25 17.65 4.63
CA THR A 232 -24.86 16.94 5.77
C THR A 232 -26.22 16.36 5.39
N GLY A 233 -26.50 15.13 5.84
CA GLY A 233 -27.73 14.41 5.53
C GLY A 233 -27.74 13.75 4.15
N SER A 234 -26.61 13.70 3.45
CA SER A 234 -26.48 12.93 2.21
C SER A 234 -26.32 11.44 2.50
N THR A 235 -26.83 10.60 1.60
CA THR A 235 -26.64 9.14 1.69
C THR A 235 -25.25 8.71 1.21
N ILE A 236 -24.62 7.81 1.95
CA ILE A 236 -23.44 7.04 1.53
C ILE A 236 -23.65 5.56 1.83
N THR A 237 -22.88 4.69 1.16
CA THR A 237 -22.94 3.25 1.36
C THR A 237 -21.56 2.60 1.19
N ARG A 238 -21.32 1.49 1.89
CA ARG A 238 -20.14 0.63 1.64
C ARG A 238 -20.31 -0.26 0.41
N TRP A 239 -21.52 -0.37 -0.11
CA TRP A 239 -21.84 -1.21 -1.26
C TRP A 239 -21.70 -0.40 -2.55
N ARG A 240 -20.58 -0.59 -3.25
CA ARG A 240 -20.25 0.14 -4.48
C ARG A 240 -21.37 0.08 -5.52
N GLU A 241 -21.86 -1.11 -5.84
CA GLU A 241 -22.88 -1.33 -6.87
C GLU A 241 -24.20 -0.65 -6.49
N LEU A 242 -24.50 -0.54 -5.20
CA LEU A 242 -25.66 0.20 -4.72
C LEU A 242 -25.51 1.71 -4.94
N ALA A 243 -24.34 2.26 -4.64
CA ALA A 243 -24.04 3.65 -4.99
C ALA A 243 -24.12 3.87 -6.52
N GLU A 244 -23.59 2.96 -7.33
CA GLU A 244 -23.72 3.03 -8.79
C GLU A 244 -25.20 3.05 -9.21
N ALA A 245 -26.05 2.19 -8.67
CA ALA A 245 -27.47 2.17 -8.97
C ALA A 245 -28.19 3.48 -8.55
N PHE A 246 -27.87 4.04 -7.38
CA PHE A 246 -28.40 5.33 -6.94
C PHE A 246 -27.95 6.51 -7.79
N SER A 247 -26.76 6.42 -8.42
CA SER A 247 -26.26 7.49 -9.30
C SER A 247 -27.18 7.79 -10.49
N HIS A 248 -28.01 6.82 -10.89
CA HIS A 248 -28.97 6.96 -11.98
C HIS A 248 -30.27 7.69 -11.58
N LYS A 249 -30.37 8.14 -10.32
CA LYS A 249 -31.54 8.78 -9.71
C LYS A 249 -32.83 7.95 -9.91
N PRO A 250 -32.86 6.71 -9.40
CA PRO A 250 -34.06 5.87 -9.49
C PRO A 250 -35.19 6.39 -8.61
N ASP A 251 -36.44 6.24 -9.05
CA ASP A 251 -37.63 6.36 -8.21
C ASP A 251 -37.88 5.06 -7.40
N TRP A 252 -37.40 3.93 -7.93
CA TRP A 252 -37.44 2.63 -7.28
C TRP A 252 -36.17 1.84 -7.52
N LEU A 253 -35.72 1.15 -6.47
CA LEU A 253 -34.61 0.22 -6.46
C LEU A 253 -34.95 -0.95 -5.55
N SER A 254 -34.54 -2.15 -5.93
CA SER A 254 -34.56 -3.34 -5.08
C SER A 254 -33.33 -4.21 -5.33
N TYR A 255 -33.07 -5.13 -4.40
CA TYR A 255 -32.09 -6.19 -4.56
C TYR A 255 -32.60 -7.45 -3.87
N ASP A 256 -32.07 -8.61 -4.24
CA ASP A 256 -32.47 -9.90 -3.68
C ASP A 256 -31.84 -10.18 -2.29
N LYS A 257 -30.59 -9.77 -2.10
CA LYS A 257 -29.85 -9.80 -0.83
C LYS A 257 -28.72 -8.79 -0.86
N VAL A 258 -28.16 -8.46 0.30
CA VAL A 258 -26.95 -7.62 0.38
C VAL A 258 -25.81 -8.25 -0.44
N GLY A 259 -25.20 -7.47 -1.33
CA GLY A 259 -24.19 -7.93 -2.29
C GLY A 259 -24.75 -8.70 -3.49
N GLY A 260 -26.08 -8.77 -3.64
CA GLY A 260 -26.77 -9.47 -4.72
C GLY A 260 -27.07 -8.61 -5.94
N ILE A 261 -28.05 -9.04 -6.74
CA ILE A 261 -28.42 -8.38 -8.00
C ILE A 261 -29.33 -7.19 -7.71
N ILE A 262 -28.89 -5.99 -8.08
CA ILE A 262 -29.65 -4.75 -7.94
C ILE A 262 -30.48 -4.49 -9.19
N ARG A 263 -31.75 -4.12 -9.01
CA ARG A 263 -32.69 -3.69 -10.05
C ARG A 263 -33.20 -2.29 -9.70
N HIS A 264 -33.13 -1.35 -10.64
CA HIS A 264 -33.61 0.01 -10.41
C HIS A 264 -34.23 0.60 -11.68
N ASN A 265 -35.06 1.65 -11.55
CA ASN A 265 -35.74 2.31 -12.68
C ASN A 265 -35.10 3.63 -13.16
N GLY A 266 -33.99 4.05 -12.54
CA GLY A 266 -33.25 5.26 -12.91
C GLY A 266 -32.94 5.34 -14.41
N ARG A 267 -33.05 6.56 -14.98
CA ARG A 267 -32.93 6.80 -16.44
C ARG A 267 -31.75 7.68 -16.83
N THR A 268 -31.13 8.32 -15.86
CA THR A 268 -30.06 9.29 -16.11
C THR A 268 -28.71 8.58 -16.07
N ASP A 269 -27.76 9.00 -16.88
CA ASP A 269 -26.35 8.74 -16.59
C ASP A 269 -26.00 9.34 -15.22
N GLY A 270 -24.99 8.78 -14.55
CA GLY A 270 -24.57 9.24 -13.25
C GLY A 270 -23.07 9.28 -13.08
N PHE A 271 -22.66 9.52 -11.85
CA PHE A 271 -21.27 9.58 -11.41
C PHE A 271 -21.14 8.80 -10.11
N LEU A 272 -20.16 7.92 -10.06
CA LEU A 272 -19.76 7.23 -8.84
C LEU A 272 -18.62 8.01 -8.19
N HIS A 273 -18.78 8.27 -6.90
CA HIS A 273 -17.79 8.93 -6.06
C HIS A 273 -17.41 8.05 -4.88
N VAL A 274 -16.23 8.32 -4.33
CA VAL A 274 -15.77 7.80 -3.05
C VAL A 274 -15.57 8.96 -2.08
N VAL A 275 -15.84 8.73 -0.79
CA VAL A 275 -15.43 9.67 0.25
C VAL A 275 -13.91 9.68 0.32
N ASP A 276 -13.32 10.86 0.17
CA ASP A 276 -11.89 11.04 -0.03
C ASP A 276 -11.19 11.63 1.21
N GLU A 277 -11.69 11.24 2.38
CA GLU A 277 -11.19 11.63 3.70
C GLU A 277 -11.63 10.61 4.77
N PRO A 278 -10.99 10.59 5.96
CA PRO A 278 -11.34 9.66 7.03
C PRO A 278 -12.75 9.91 7.56
N ILE A 279 -13.45 8.81 7.84
CA ILE A 279 -14.79 8.80 8.44
C ILE A 279 -14.77 7.96 9.72
N ILE A 280 -15.32 8.50 10.79
CA ILE A 280 -15.59 7.79 12.03
C ILE A 280 -17.09 7.58 12.17
N GLU A 281 -17.53 6.32 12.09
CA GLU A 281 -18.92 5.95 12.33
C GLU A 281 -19.41 6.41 13.71
N GLY A 282 -20.66 6.88 13.77
CA GLY A 282 -21.25 7.43 14.99
C GLY A 282 -20.88 8.89 15.25
N ILE A 283 -19.72 9.36 14.78
CA ILE A 283 -19.30 10.76 14.86
C ILE A 283 -19.67 11.52 13.58
N ASP A 284 -19.23 10.99 12.44
CA ASP A 284 -19.40 11.62 11.12
C ASP A 284 -20.60 11.07 10.36
N THR A 285 -21.08 9.88 10.72
CA THR A 285 -22.17 9.18 10.04
C THR A 285 -23.09 8.47 11.03
N TYR A 286 -24.29 8.12 10.57
CA TYR A 286 -25.24 7.28 11.29
C TYR A 286 -26.08 6.47 10.31
N LYS A 287 -26.57 5.31 10.75
CA LYS A 287 -27.45 4.46 9.94
C LYS A 287 -28.70 5.23 9.53
N HIS A 288 -29.13 5.07 8.28
CA HIS A 288 -30.33 5.74 7.78
C HIS A 288 -31.55 5.29 8.58
N PRO A 289 -32.22 6.18 9.34
CA PRO A 289 -33.20 5.78 10.35
C PRO A 289 -34.52 5.25 9.77
N ASN A 290 -34.84 5.63 8.54
CA ASN A 290 -36.11 5.32 7.88
C ASN A 290 -35.92 4.58 6.55
N THR A 291 -34.88 3.75 6.43
CA THR A 291 -34.64 2.96 5.21
C THR A 291 -35.42 1.64 5.24
N THR A 292 -35.87 1.17 4.08
CA THR A 292 -36.42 -0.18 3.92
C THR A 292 -35.35 -1.21 3.53
N MET A 293 -34.09 -0.77 3.42
CA MET A 293 -32.93 -1.63 3.14
C MET A 293 -32.45 -2.35 4.40
N ASP A 294 -31.61 -3.37 4.22
CA ASP A 294 -30.99 -4.10 5.31
C ASP A 294 -30.12 -3.19 6.20
N ASP A 295 -29.96 -3.61 7.45
CA ASP A 295 -29.18 -2.87 8.43
C ASP A 295 -27.73 -2.64 7.95
N GLY A 296 -27.27 -1.40 8.08
CA GLY A 296 -25.91 -1.01 7.71
C GLY A 296 -25.65 -0.88 6.19
N VAL A 297 -26.66 -1.03 5.34
CA VAL A 297 -26.53 -0.81 3.88
C VAL A 297 -26.48 0.68 3.55
N GLU A 298 -27.29 1.49 4.21
CA GLU A 298 -27.45 2.91 3.93
C GLU A 298 -27.14 3.77 5.16
N TRP A 299 -26.34 4.82 4.97
CA TRP A 299 -25.88 5.71 6.02
C TRP A 299 -26.06 7.16 5.61
N LEU A 300 -26.30 8.03 6.59
CA LEU A 300 -26.40 9.47 6.43
C LEU A 300 -25.18 10.17 7.01
N THR A 301 -24.73 11.23 6.34
CA THR A 301 -23.64 12.09 6.81
C THR A 301 -24.11 13.07 7.90
N LYS A 302 -23.26 13.34 8.90
CA LYS A 302 -23.48 14.34 9.98
C LYS A 302 -22.76 15.66 9.72
N ARG A 303 -21.85 15.67 8.74
CA ARG A 303 -21.09 16.84 8.30
C ARG A 303 -20.86 16.78 6.79
N PRO A 304 -20.38 17.87 6.17
CA PRO A 304 -19.90 17.81 4.80
C PRO A 304 -18.70 16.87 4.66
N LEU A 305 -18.64 16.16 3.53
CA LEU A 305 -17.57 15.20 3.22
C LEU A 305 -17.02 15.44 1.81
N LYS A 306 -15.70 15.47 1.67
CA LYS A 306 -15.01 15.55 0.39
C LYS A 306 -15.22 14.28 -0.40
N LEU A 307 -15.49 14.48 -1.69
CA LEU A 307 -15.65 13.41 -2.66
C LEU A 307 -14.54 13.45 -3.71
N ARG A 308 -14.16 12.26 -4.16
CA ARG A 308 -13.38 12.06 -5.37
C ARG A 308 -14.21 11.24 -6.35
N LYS A 309 -14.32 11.72 -7.60
CA LYS A 309 -14.93 10.95 -8.69
C LYS A 309 -14.11 9.69 -8.96
N ILE A 310 -14.79 8.55 -9.04
CA ILE A 310 -14.21 7.29 -9.54
C ILE A 310 -14.44 7.21 -11.04
N CYS A 311 -15.70 7.26 -11.49
CA CYS A 311 -16.06 7.13 -12.89
C CYS A 311 -17.43 7.73 -13.18
N LYS A 312 -17.70 7.94 -14.47
CA LYS A 312 -19.07 8.15 -14.96
C LYS A 312 -19.75 6.79 -15.09
N THR A 313 -20.98 6.66 -14.59
CA THR A 313 -21.82 5.48 -14.74
C THR A 313 -22.76 5.69 -15.93
N LYS A 314 -22.85 4.69 -16.80
CA LYS A 314 -23.81 4.69 -17.92
C LYS A 314 -24.98 3.79 -17.57
N ASN A 315 -26.19 4.27 -17.86
CA ASN A 315 -27.36 3.43 -17.73
C ASN A 315 -27.47 2.51 -18.94
N ASN A 316 -26.78 1.36 -18.88
CA ASN A 316 -26.84 0.35 -19.94
C ASN A 316 -28.04 -0.57 -19.66
N ARG A 317 -29.23 -0.24 -20.18
CA ARG A 317 -30.32 -1.20 -20.25
C ARG A 317 -30.34 -1.88 -21.61
N GLU A 318 -30.15 -3.20 -21.62
CA GLU A 318 -31.04 -4.10 -22.33
C GLU A 318 -32.00 -4.67 -21.27
N PHE A 319 -33.31 -4.62 -21.54
CA PHE A 319 -34.37 -5.00 -20.58
C PHE A 319 -34.56 -6.52 -20.50
#